data_AF-A0A1Y2R713-F1
#
_entry.id   AF-A0A1Y2R713-F1
#
_cell.length_a   1.000
_cell.length_b   1.000
_cell.length_c   1.000
_cell.angle_alpha   90.00
_cell.angle_beta   90.00
_cell.angle_gamma   90.00
#
_symmetry.space_group_name_H-M   'P 1'
#
loop_
_entity.id
_entity.type
_entity.pdbx_description
1 polymer ?
#
loop_
_entity_poly.entity_id
_entity_poly.type
_entity_poly.pdbx_seq_one_letter_code
_entity_poly.pdbx_strand_id
1 'polypeptide(L)'
;MNTGEIDTFTRRLARFTDQGMGLNEAERLADKLVMRDREADDRRLCLECSHLAGAGRWSCGNATSADVSAQGLSRELVTMPQRCHGFTP
;
A
#
# COMPACT_ATOMS: atom_id res chain seq x y z
N MET A 1 -15.36 6.67 -12.55
CA MET A 1 -14.97 5.34 -12.06
C MET A 1 -16.16 4.42 -12.20
N ASN A 2 -15.97 3.17 -12.63
CA ASN A 2 -17.05 2.17 -12.56
C ASN A 2 -17.21 1.64 -11.12
N THR A 3 -18.27 0.88 -10.84
CA THR A 3 -18.55 0.38 -9.49
C THR A 3 -17.36 -0.39 -8.88
N GLY A 4 -16.68 -1.23 -9.65
CA GLY A 4 -15.52 -2.00 -9.15
C GLY A 4 -14.29 -1.15 -8.85
N GLU A 5 -14.07 -0.08 -9.63
CA GLU A 5 -13.04 0.93 -9.33
C GLU A 5 -13.36 1.69 -8.04
N ILE A 6 -14.64 2.03 -7.81
CA ILE A 6 -15.10 2.72 -6.58
C ILE A 6 -14.89 1.80 -5.37
N ASP A 7 -15.31 0.54 -5.44
CA ASP A 7 -15.13 -0.41 -4.34
C ASP A 7 -13.65 -0.59 -3.98
N THR A 8 -12.79 -0.70 -5.00
CA THR A 8 -11.35 -0.82 -4.81
C THR A 8 -10.74 0.45 -4.21
N PHE A 9 -11.18 1.61 -4.68
CA PHE A 9 -10.77 2.90 -4.12
C PHE A 9 -11.15 3.02 -2.64
N THR A 10 -12.40 2.71 -2.28
CA THR A 10 -12.88 2.77 -0.89
C THR A 10 -12.14 1.79 0.02
N ARG A 11 -11.85 0.57 -0.44
CA ARG A 11 -11.02 -0.38 0.32
C ARG A 11 -9.61 0.14 0.57
N ARG A 12 -8.98 0.75 -0.45
CA ARG A 12 -7.65 1.36 -0.31
C ARG A 12 -7.67 2.51 0.68
N LEU A 13 -8.68 3.38 0.61
CA LEU A 13 -8.83 4.47 1.57
C LEU A 13 -8.86 3.96 3.00
N ALA A 14 -9.78 3.03 3.31
CA ALA A 14 -9.89 2.45 4.65
C ALA A 14 -8.56 1.83 5.11
N ARG A 15 -7.94 1.01 4.25
CA ARG A 15 -6.65 0.38 4.54
C ARG A 15 -5.56 1.41 4.83
N PHE A 16 -5.44 2.45 4.02
CA PHE A 16 -4.37 3.45 4.18
C PHE A 16 -4.58 4.29 5.45
N THR A 17 -5.82 4.66 5.74
CA THR A 17 -6.15 5.38 6.99
C THR A 17 -5.93 4.52 8.23
N ASP A 18 -6.23 3.22 8.17
CA ASP A 18 -5.94 2.27 9.26
C ASP A 18 -4.43 2.12 9.51
N GLN A 19 -3.62 2.35 8.48
CA GLN A 19 -2.15 2.40 8.56
C GLN A 19 -1.61 3.78 9.01
N GLY A 20 -2.49 4.67 9.48
CA GLY A 20 -2.14 5.99 10.02
C GLY A 20 -1.90 7.08 8.97
N MET A 21 -2.24 6.84 7.70
CA MET A 21 -2.17 7.87 6.67
C MET A 21 -3.32 8.87 6.84
N GLY A 22 -3.04 10.16 6.68
CA GLY A 22 -4.08 11.18 6.68
C GLY A 22 -5.01 11.03 5.47
N LEU A 23 -6.30 11.32 5.64
CA LEU A 23 -7.33 11.11 4.60
C LEU A 23 -6.95 11.76 3.25
N ASN A 24 -6.56 13.03 3.25
CA ASN A 24 -6.17 13.75 2.03
C ASN A 24 -4.98 13.11 1.29
N GLU A 25 -4.06 12.49 2.02
CA GLU A 25 -2.94 11.76 1.42
C GLU A 25 -3.40 10.41 0.88
N ALA A 26 -4.23 9.70 1.65
CA ALA A 26 -4.79 8.42 1.26
C ALA A 26 -5.61 8.55 -0.04
N GLU A 27 -6.42 9.59 -0.18
CA GLU A 27 -7.18 9.90 -1.41
C GLU A 27 -6.27 10.14 -2.60
N ARG A 28 -5.29 11.05 -2.47
CA ARG A 28 -4.32 11.32 -3.55
C ARG A 28 -3.55 10.08 -3.98
N LEU A 29 -3.22 9.20 -3.03
CA LEU A 29 -2.52 7.96 -3.32
C LEU A 29 -3.46 6.95 -4.00
N ALA A 30 -4.68 6.78 -3.51
CA ALA A 30 -5.68 5.90 -4.10
C ALA A 30 -6.05 6.32 -5.54
N ASP A 31 -6.15 7.63 -5.82
CA ASP A 31 -6.38 8.17 -7.17
C ASP A 31 -5.26 7.77 -8.15
N LYS A 32 -3.99 7.86 -7.71
CA LYS A 32 -2.86 7.40 -8.53
C LYS A 32 -2.96 5.90 -8.84
N LEU A 33 -3.45 5.11 -7.88
CA LEU A 33 -3.61 3.67 -8.07
C LEU A 33 -4.78 3.31 -8.99
N VAL A 34 -5.80 4.17 -9.12
CA VAL A 34 -6.83 4.00 -10.16
C VAL A 34 -6.21 4.08 -11.55
N MET A 35 -5.31 5.04 -11.79
CA MET A 35 -4.60 5.14 -13.06
C MET A 35 -3.68 3.94 -13.31
N ARG A 36 -2.93 3.52 -12.28
CA ARG A 36 -2.11 2.30 -12.34
C ARG A 36 -2.92 1.08 -12.78
N ASP A 37 -4.08 0.85 -12.16
CA ASP A 37 -4.90 -0.32 -12.44
C ASP A 37 -5.43 -0.30 -13.89
N ARG A 38 -5.76 0.88 -14.43
CA ARG A 38 -6.18 1.05 -15.82
C ARG A 38 -5.05 0.79 -16.82
N GLU A 39 -3.83 1.15 -16.47
CA GLU A 39 -2.63 0.93 -17.27
C GLU A 39 -2.11 -0.52 -17.17
N ALA A 40 -2.78 -1.36 -16.38
CA ALA A 40 -2.37 -2.74 -16.09
C ALA A 40 -0.93 -2.84 -15.53
N ASP A 41 -0.47 -1.81 -14.82
CA ASP A 41 0.80 -1.84 -14.12
C ASP A 41 0.68 -2.74 -12.88
N ASP A 42 1.53 -3.77 -12.83
CA ASP A 42 1.50 -4.84 -11.84
C ASP A 42 2.18 -4.49 -10.51
N ARG A 43 2.88 -3.36 -10.45
CA ARG A 43 3.55 -2.89 -9.23
C ARG A 43 2.54 -2.57 -8.13
N ARG A 44 2.88 -2.90 -6.88
CA ARG A 44 2.02 -2.69 -5.71
C ARG A 44 2.69 -1.83 -4.66
N LEU A 45 1.89 -1.13 -3.85
CA LEU A 45 2.39 -0.46 -2.67
C LEU A 45 2.46 -1.45 -1.51
N CYS A 46 3.42 -1.30 -0.59
CA CYS A 46 3.41 -2.09 0.64
C CYS A 46 2.12 -1.87 1.45
N LEU A 47 1.53 -0.66 1.37
CA LEU A 47 0.26 -0.32 2.02
C LEU A 47 -0.93 -1.18 1.56
N GLU A 48 -0.86 -1.74 0.36
CA GLU A 48 -1.86 -2.69 -0.16
C GLU A 48 -1.64 -4.12 0.34
N CYS A 49 -0.53 -4.41 1.05
CA CYS A 49 -0.17 -5.76 1.48
C CYS A 49 -0.72 -6.09 2.88
N SER A 50 -1.30 -7.28 3.04
CA SER A 50 -1.78 -7.82 4.32
C SER A 50 -0.67 -8.06 5.35
N HIS A 51 0.58 -8.27 4.90
CA HIS A 51 1.74 -8.42 5.78
C HIS A 51 2.26 -7.11 6.36
N LEU A 52 1.76 -5.95 5.90
CA LEU A 52 2.11 -4.66 6.47
C LEU A 52 1.28 -4.38 7.73
N ALA A 53 1.97 -4.04 8.82
CA ALA A 53 1.36 -3.70 10.10
C ALA A 53 2.01 -2.46 10.72
N GLY A 54 1.27 -1.79 11.61
CA GLY A 54 1.71 -0.59 12.31
C GLY A 54 1.36 0.71 11.58
N ALA A 55 1.31 1.81 12.34
CA ALA A 55 1.08 3.16 11.82
C ALA A 55 2.31 4.02 12.11
N GLY A 56 3.00 4.51 11.08
CA GLY A 56 4.21 5.33 11.21
C GLY A 56 5.51 4.59 11.58
N ARG A 57 5.43 3.41 12.20
CA ARG A 57 6.53 2.42 12.31
C ARG A 57 6.14 1.13 11.59
N TRP A 58 5.96 1.23 10.27
CA TRP A 58 5.50 0.10 9.48
C TRP A 58 6.46 -1.08 9.59
N SER A 59 5.92 -2.25 9.87
CA SER A 59 6.65 -3.52 9.88
C SER A 59 6.04 -4.42 8.82
N CYS A 60 6.89 -5.11 8.06
CA CYS A 60 6.46 -6.05 7.04
C CYS A 60 7.08 -7.41 7.36
N GLY A 61 6.24 -8.41 7.62
CA GLY A 61 6.71 -9.76 7.97
C GLY A 61 7.67 -10.35 6.93
N ASN A 62 7.48 -10.03 5.64
CA ASN A 62 8.37 -10.46 4.57
C ASN A 62 9.73 -9.74 4.61
N ALA A 63 9.74 -8.43 4.84
CA ALA A 63 10.98 -7.67 4.94
C ALA A 63 11.81 -8.09 6.16
N THR A 64 11.14 -8.40 7.27
CA THR A 64 11.78 -8.95 8.47
C THR A 64 12.32 -10.35 8.20
N SER A 65 11.55 -11.24 7.57
CA SER A 65 11.98 -12.61 7.26
C SER A 65 13.13 -12.65 6.24
N ALA A 66 13.22 -11.66 5.37
CA ALA A 66 14.29 -11.51 4.38
C ALA A 66 15.50 -10.68 4.88
N ASP A 67 15.51 -10.27 6.16
CA ASP A 67 16.53 -9.41 6.79
C ASP A 67 16.82 -8.10 6.02
N VAL A 68 15.78 -7.54 5.38
CA VAL A 68 15.87 -6.28 4.61
C VAL A 68 15.68 -5.06 5.51
N SER A 69 14.86 -5.19 6.55
CA SER A 69 14.72 -4.13 7.56
C SER A 69 14.23 -4.66 8.90
N ALA A 70 15.10 -4.59 9.91
CA ALA A 70 14.78 -4.87 11.30
C ALA A 70 14.12 -3.69 12.02
N GLN A 71 14.28 -2.46 11.51
CA GLN A 71 13.83 -1.22 12.19
C GLN A 71 12.51 -0.65 11.64
N GLY A 72 11.88 -1.37 10.71
CA GLY A 72 10.65 -0.96 10.04
C GLY A 72 10.90 -0.30 8.68
N LEU A 73 9.83 -0.01 7.97
CA LEU A 73 9.85 0.55 6.63
C LEU A 73 9.59 2.05 6.68
N SER A 74 10.30 2.81 5.83
CA SER A 74 10.09 4.24 5.71
C SER A 74 8.79 4.54 4.95
N ARG A 75 8.28 5.77 5.12
CA ARG A 75 7.09 6.24 4.41
C ARG A 75 7.27 6.19 2.90
N GLU A 76 8.45 6.58 2.42
CA GLU A 76 8.81 6.59 1.01
C GLU A 76 8.75 5.18 0.43
N LEU A 77 9.22 4.18 1.19
CA LEU A 77 9.18 2.80 0.73
C LEU A 77 7.74 2.27 0.66
N VAL A 78 6.93 2.49 1.69
CA VAL A 78 5.57 1.91 1.73
C VAL A 78 4.59 2.58 0.76
N THR A 79 4.91 3.78 0.28
CA THR A 79 4.12 4.55 -0.70
C THR A 79 4.64 4.45 -2.14
N MET A 80 5.75 3.76 -2.37
CA MET A 80 6.35 3.59 -3.69
C MET A 80 5.81 2.32 -4.39
N PRO A 81 5.44 2.38 -5.69
CA PRO A 81 5.10 1.19 -6.47
C PRO A 81 6.31 0.25 -6.64
N GLN A 82 6.17 -0.99 -6.20
CA GLN A 82 7.24 -1.98 -6.19
C GLN A 82 6.76 -3.35 -6.66
N ARG A 83 7.69 -4.21 -7.10
CA ARG A 83 7.43 -5.65 -7.27
C ARG A 83 8.00 -6.39 -6.06
N CYS A 84 7.13 -6.85 -5.17
CA CYS A 84 7.49 -7.66 -4.02
C CYS A 84 6.98 -9.09 -4.23
N HIS A 85 7.88 -10.08 -4.25
CA HIS A 85 7.51 -11.48 -4.47
C HIS A 85 6.69 -12.09 -3.32
N GLY A 86 6.69 -11.47 -2.14
CA GLY A 86 5.83 -11.86 -1.02
C GLY A 86 4.53 -11.05 -0.92
N PHE A 87 4.17 -10.25 -1.93
CA PHE A 87 2.96 -9.43 -1.87
C PHE A 87 1.71 -10.30 -1.74
N THR A 88 0.89 -10.01 -0.71
CA THR A 88 -0.40 -10.64 -0.47
C THR A 88 -1.43 -9.53 -0.26
N PRO A 89 -2.43 -9.35 -1.15
CA PRO A 89 -3.44 -8.29 -1.01
C PRO A 89 -4.36 -8.47 0.19
#